data_AF-A0A2T5K4W6-F1
#
_entry.id   AF-A0A2T5K4W6-F1
#
_cell.length_a   1.000
_cell.length_b   1.000
_cell.length_c   1.000
_cell.angle_alpha   90.00
_cell.angle_beta   90.00
_cell.angle_gamma   90.00
#
_symmetry.space_group_name_H-M   'P 1'
#
loop_
_entity.id
_entity.type
_entity.pdbx_description
1 polymer ?
#
loop_
_entity_poly.entity_id
_entity_poly.type
_entity_poly.pdbx_seq_one_letter_code
_entity_poly.pdbx_strand_id
1 'polypeptide(L)' 'MKPPFVLAKDTISHDTVEALQTLLDEAKKGNLIGIAFAAMYTKPKRRFVTEAAGEADRNPTFAISTVVVLLYKLLLRVNR' A
#
# COMPACT_ATOMS: atom_id res chain seq x y z
N MET A 1 -22.43 26.56 14.06
CA MET A 1 -22.35 25.50 13.02
C MET A 1 -20.89 25.13 12.84
N LYS A 2 -20.52 23.84 12.93
CA LYS A 2 -19.16 23.41 12.55
C LYS A 2 -18.98 23.66 11.04
N PRO A 3 -17.87 24.27 10.59
CA PRO A 3 -17.68 24.57 9.18
C PRO A 3 -17.72 23.26 8.37
N PRO A 4 -18.46 23.22 7.24
CA PRO A 4 -18.50 22.04 6.40
C PRO A 4 -17.15 21.95 5.68
N PHE A 5 -16.53 20.78 5.70
CA PHE A 5 -15.26 20.45 5.03
C PHE A 5 -14.00 21.04 5.70
N VAL A 6 -13.70 20.60 6.92
CA VAL A 6 -12.32 20.63 7.39
C VAL A 6 -11.56 19.57 6.60
N LEU A 7 -10.59 19.99 5.77
CA LEU A 7 -9.61 19.07 5.16
C LEU A 7 -9.03 18.22 6.29
N ALA A 8 -9.29 16.90 6.26
CA ALA A 8 -8.69 15.98 7.21
C ALA A 8 -7.19 16.28 7.24
N LYS A 9 -6.64 16.58 8.44
CA LYS A 9 -5.21 16.82 8.58
C LYS A 9 -4.48 15.61 7.99
N ASP A 10 -3.46 15.88 7.19
CA ASP A 10 -2.52 14.84 6.75
C ASP A 10 -1.82 14.31 8.00
N THR A 11 -2.39 13.28 8.62
CA THR A 11 -1.78 12.61 9.77
C THR A 11 -0.75 11.63 9.24
N ILE A 12 0.48 11.72 9.76
CA ILE A 12 1.48 10.68 9.50
C ILE A 12 0.93 9.38 10.09
N SER A 13 0.68 8.38 9.24
CA SER A 13 0.26 7.07 9.71
C SER A 13 1.49 6.32 10.24
N HIS A 14 1.58 6.19 11.56
CA HIS A 14 2.62 5.41 12.21
C HIS A 14 2.50 3.92 11.85
N ASP A 15 1.28 3.42 11.64
CA ASP A 15 1.01 2.05 11.16
C ASP A 15 1.68 1.76 9.81
N THR A 16 1.80 2.75 8.92
CA THR A 16 2.53 2.60 7.65
C THR A 16 4.01 2.31 7.89
N VAL A 17 4.63 2.93 8.91
CA VAL A 17 6.04 2.70 9.24
C VAL A 17 6.23 1.28 9.77
N GLU A 18 5.36 0.83 10.69
CA GLU A 18 5.42 -0.53 11.25
C GLU A 18 5.23 -1.60 10.18
N ALA A 19 4.28 -1.39 9.25
CA ALA A 19 4.06 -2.29 8.12
C ALA A 19 5.31 -2.38 7.23
N LEU A 20 5.93 -1.25 6.88
CA LEU A 20 7.14 -1.21 6.07
C LEU A 20 8.33 -1.87 6.79
N GLN A 21 8.47 -1.66 8.09
CA GLN A 21 9.52 -2.28 8.89
C GLN A 21 9.37 -3.81 8.91
N THR A 22 8.15 -4.31 9.08
CA THR A 22 7.84 -5.74 9.04
C THR A 22 8.23 -6.35 7.68
N LEU A 23 7.84 -5.71 6.58
CA LEU A 23 8.19 -6.18 5.24
C LEU A 23 9.70 -6.18 5.00
N LEU A 24 10.40 -5.16 5.48
CA LEU A 24 11.86 -5.08 5.39
C LEU A 24 12.53 -6.22 6.16
N ASP A 25 12.05 -6.52 7.37
CA ASP A 25 12.63 -7.58 8.19
C ASP A 25 12.37 -8.97 7.60
N GLU A 26 11.21 -9.20 7.00
CA GLU A 26 10.94 -10.43 6.25
C GLU A 26 11.78 -10.55 4.97
N ALA A 27 12.03 -9.43 4.27
CA ALA A 27 12.94 -9.42 3.13
C ALA A 27 14.38 -9.75 3.55
N LYS A 28 14.88 -9.18 4.66
CA LYS A 28 16.20 -9.48 5.20
C LYS A 28 16.38 -10.95 5.57
N LYS A 29 15.33 -11.61 6.05
CA LYS A 29 15.33 -13.05 6.35
C LYS A 29 15.23 -13.94 5.12
N GLY A 30 14.95 -13.38 3.93
CA GLY A 30 14.70 -14.12 2.70
C GLY A 30 13.28 -14.69 2.56
N ASN A 31 12.37 -14.31 3.46
CA ASN A 31 10.98 -14.78 3.45
C ASN A 31 10.10 -13.99 2.47
N LEU A 32 10.40 -12.70 2.26
CA LEU A 32 9.71 -11.85 1.28
C LEU A 32 10.48 -11.88 -0.06
N ILE A 33 9.96 -12.63 -1.02
CA ILE A 33 10.61 -12.85 -2.33
C ILE A 33 10.14 -11.88 -3.43
N GLY A 34 9.08 -11.12 -3.18
CA GLY A 34 8.54 -10.14 -4.12
C GLY A 34 7.41 -9.33 -3.52
N ILE A 35 7.17 -8.15 -4.09
CA ILE A 35 6.12 -7.23 -3.64
C ILE A 35 5.53 -6.49 -4.84
N ALA A 36 4.20 -6.33 -4.84
CA ALA A 36 3.49 -5.39 -5.71
C ALA A 36 2.72 -4.44 -4.80
N PHE A 37 2.89 -3.14 -4.96
CA PHE A 37 2.33 -2.17 -4.03
C PHE A 37 1.80 -0.91 -4.71
N ALA A 38 0.90 -0.22 -4.01
CA ALA A 38 0.55 1.17 -4.27
C ALA A 38 0.89 1.99 -3.02
N ALA A 39 1.61 3.10 -3.17
CA ALA A 39 1.97 3.98 -2.06
C ALA A 39 1.48 5.40 -2.33
N MET A 40 0.93 6.05 -1.29
CA MET A 40 0.46 7.43 -1.34
C MET A 40 1.46 8.37 -0.66
N TYR A 41 1.78 9.47 -1.32
CA TYR A 41 2.67 10.51 -0.81
C TYR A 41 1.92 11.83 -0.66
N THR A 42 2.18 12.53 0.43
CA THR A 42 1.57 13.84 0.72
C THR A 42 2.33 15.01 0.11
N LYS A 43 3.66 14.89 -0.04
CA LYS A 43 4.55 15.95 -0.57
C LYS A 43 5.34 15.47 -1.79
N PRO A 44 5.73 16.39 -2.71
CA PRO A 44 5.42 17.83 -2.77
C PRO A 44 3.98 18.16 -3.22
N LYS A 45 3.30 17.21 -3.86
CA LYS A 45 1.85 17.20 -4.11
C LYS A 45 1.33 15.79 -3.84
N ARG A 46 0.04 15.65 -3.54
CA ARG A 46 -0.59 14.34 -3.41
C ARG A 46 -0.38 13.54 -4.69
N ARG A 47 0.36 12.45 -4.58
CA ARG A 47 0.64 11.51 -5.67
C ARG A 47 0.56 10.11 -5.13
N PHE A 48 0.19 9.17 -5.98
CA PHE A 48 0.39 7.75 -5.70
C PHE A 48 1.38 7.19 -6.71
N VAL A 49 2.08 6.14 -6.31
CA VAL A 49 2.92 5.34 -7.20
C VAL A 49 2.47 3.89 -7.08
N THR A 50 2.68 3.14 -8.16
CA THR A 50 2.50 1.69 -8.18
C THR A 50 3.78 1.08 -8.71
N GLU A 51 4.27 0.04 -8.06
CA GLU A 51 5.50 -0.62 -8.48
C GLU A 51 5.47 -2.10 -8.11
N ALA A 52 6.28 -2.89 -8.81
CA ALA A 52 6.57 -4.28 -8.48
C ALA A 52 8.07 -4.49 -8.28
N ALA A 53 8.45 -5.45 -7.44
CA ALA A 53 9.83 -5.85 -7.23
C ALA A 53 9.96 -7.35 -6.94
N GLY A 54 11.15 -7.89 -7.22
CA GLY A 54 11.45 -9.31 -6.99
C GLY A 54 10.61 -10.23 -7.87
N GLU A 55 10.10 -11.32 -7.31
CA GLU A 55 9.28 -12.28 -8.05
C GLU A 55 7.95 -11.69 -8.57
N ALA A 56 7.43 -10.64 -7.93
CA ALA A 56 6.25 -9.95 -8.44
C ALA A 56 6.54 -9.22 -9.77
N ASP A 57 7.74 -8.66 -9.94
CA ASP A 57 8.16 -8.02 -11.19
C ASP A 57 8.49 -9.06 -12.28
N ARG A 58 9.20 -10.14 -11.90
CA ARG A 58 9.55 -11.24 -12.82
C ARG A 58 8.33 -12.03 -13.31
N ASN A 59 7.28 -12.12 -12.49
CA ASN A 59 6.06 -12.85 -12.81
C ASN A 59 4.83 -11.92 -12.73
N PRO A 60 4.50 -11.22 -13.84
CA PRO A 60 3.38 -10.27 -13.87
C PRO A 60 2.04 -10.88 -13.45
N THR A 61 1.80 -12.16 -13.75
CA THR A 61 0.58 -12.87 -13.35
C THR A 61 0.45 -12.92 -11.82
N PHE A 62 1.55 -13.14 -11.11
CA PHE A 62 1.57 -13.18 -9.65
C PHE A 62 1.33 -11.79 -9.05
N ALA A 63 1.92 -10.74 -9.62
CA ALA A 63 1.64 -9.36 -9.22
C ALA A 63 0.18 -8.98 -9.44
N ILE A 64 -0.37 -9.22 -10.63
CA ILE A 64 -1.78 -8.93 -10.96
C ILE A 64 -2.70 -9.65 -9.98
N SER A 65 -2.47 -10.94 -9.74
CA SER A 65 -3.30 -11.74 -8.82
C SER A 65 -3.29 -11.16 -7.42
N THR A 66 -2.12 -10.75 -6.92
CA THR A 66 -1.96 -10.15 -5.59
C THR A 66 -2.75 -8.84 -5.49
N VAL A 67 -2.66 -7.97 -6.50
CA VAL A 67 -3.36 -6.69 -6.54
C VAL A 67 -4.87 -6.86 -6.65
N VAL A 68 -5.35 -7.81 -7.46
CA VAL A 68 -6.79 -8.11 -7.61
C VAL A 68 -7.39 -8.62 -6.30
N VAL A 69 -6.68 -9.50 -5.58
CA VAL A 69 -7.12 -9.97 -4.26
C VAL A 69 -7.19 -8.81 -3.26
N LEU A 70 -6.20 -7.90 -3.27
CA LEU A 70 -6.24 -6.71 -2.42
C LEU A 70 -7.44 -5.82 -2.77
N LEU A 71 -7.68 -5.55 -4.05
CA LEU A 71 -8.82 -4.77 -4.52
C LEU A 71 -10.14 -5.37 -4.05
N TYR A 72 -10.34 -6.68 -4.24
CA TYR A 72 -11.55 -7.38 -3.80
C TYR A 72 -11.78 -7.23 -2.29
N LYS A 73 -10.74 -7.40 -1.48
CA LYS A 73 -10.81 -7.21 -0.01
C LYS A 73 -11.19 -5.78 0.37
N LEU A 74 -10.68 -4.78 -0.33
CA LEU A 74 -11.02 -3.37 -0.09
C LEU A 74 -12.47 -3.08 -0.48
N LEU A 75 -12.93 -3.56 -1.64
CA LEU A 75 -14.33 -3.40 -2.07
C LEU A 75 -15.32 -4.00 -1.06
N LEU A 76 -15.01 -5.17 -0.51
CA LEU A 76 -15.82 -5.79 0.56
C LEU A 76 -15.88 -4.95 1.85
N ARG A 77 -14.85 -4.15 2.16
CA ARG A 77 -14.84 -3.28 3.33
C ARG A 77 -15.64 -1.99 3.12
N VAL A 78 -15.69 -1.50 1.87
CA VAL A 78 -16.48 -0.31 1.52
C VAL A 78 -17.99 -0.61 1.54
N ASN A 79 -18.38 -1.84 1.20
CA ASN A 79 -19.78 -2.25 1.12
C ASN A 79 -20.35 -2.84 2.44
N ARG A 80 -19.65 -2.68 3.56
CA ARG A 80 -20.11 -3.04 4.92
C ARG A 80 -20.40 -1.79 5.72
#